data_AF-A0A847BNF5-F1
#
_entry.id   AF-A0A847BNF5-F1
#
_cell.length_a   1.000
_cell.length_b   1.000
_cell.length_c   1.000
_cell.angle_alpha   90.00
_cell.angle_beta   90.00
_cell.angle_gamma   90.00
#
_symmetry.space_group_name_H-M   'P 1'
#
loop_
_entity.id
_entity.type
_entity.pdbx_description
1 polymer ?
#
loop_
_entity_poly.entity_id
_entity_poly.type
_entity_poly.pdbx_seq_one_letter_code
_entity_poly.pdbx_strand_id
1 'polypeptide(L)'
;PIVIPFQSISIPILSEIPILGPVLFNHNILVYIGYLLVVVAWFVLEKTQYGLKVKAVGEHPRAADAKGINVSKIRYSTIMIGGVCAGYAGAFMSIAYLNTFTDALIGGRGFIAVAVVIFSSFKPVRAMWGALLFGFASALQMRLQALGIDLANQLMLMLPYVLTIIALVFASKKAVMPSAYGQPYSRMKR
;
A
#
# COMPACT_ATOMS: atom_id res chain seq x y z
N PRO A 1 1.28 -25.26 9.64
CA PRO A 1 1.75 -25.94 8.41
C PRO A 1 2.84 -25.10 7.71
N ILE A 2 4.00 -25.69 7.44
CA ILE A 2 5.19 -25.00 6.91
C ILE A 2 5.08 -24.98 5.38
N VAL A 3 5.10 -23.79 4.78
CA VAL A 3 5.01 -23.61 3.32
C VAL A 3 6.43 -23.58 2.73
N ILE A 4 6.65 -24.30 1.63
CA ILE A 4 7.95 -24.38 0.95
C ILE A 4 8.20 -23.03 0.21
N PRO A 5 9.34 -22.35 0.45
CA PRO A 5 9.57 -20.99 -0.07
C PRO A 5 9.88 -20.96 -1.57
N PHE A 6 9.53 -19.85 -2.22
CA PHE A 6 10.07 -19.51 -3.54
C PHE A 6 11.54 -19.09 -3.40
N GLN A 7 12.43 -19.73 -4.16
CA GLN A 7 13.86 -19.38 -4.21
C GLN A 7 14.06 -17.96 -4.74
N SER A 8 14.93 -17.21 -4.07
CA SER A 8 15.41 -15.89 -4.50
C SER A 8 16.25 -16.04 -5.78
N ILE A 9 15.71 -15.60 -6.91
CA ILE A 9 16.46 -15.45 -8.16
C ILE A 9 17.31 -14.19 -8.05
N SER A 10 18.55 -14.36 -7.62
CA SER A 10 19.59 -13.32 -7.63
C SER A 10 20.06 -13.08 -9.07
N ILE A 11 19.62 -11.99 -9.68
CA ILE A 11 20.08 -11.59 -11.02
C ILE A 11 21.48 -10.95 -10.86
N PRO A 12 22.56 -11.52 -11.46
CA PRO A 12 23.92 -11.36 -10.93
C PRO A 12 24.64 -10.04 -11.25
N ILE A 13 24.01 -9.09 -11.95
CA ILE A 13 24.75 -7.98 -12.59
C ILE A 13 24.49 -6.61 -11.93
N LEU A 14 23.46 -6.47 -11.07
CA LEU A 14 23.15 -5.22 -10.36
C LEU A 14 23.42 -5.29 -8.84
N SER A 15 24.09 -6.34 -8.36
CA SER A 15 24.35 -6.60 -6.94
C SER A 15 25.54 -5.87 -6.34
N GLU A 16 26.32 -5.10 -7.12
CA GLU A 16 27.55 -4.45 -6.65
C GLU A 16 27.43 -2.95 -6.36
N ILE A 17 26.24 -2.34 -6.41
CA ILE A 17 26.09 -0.95 -5.93
C ILE A 17 25.82 -1.00 -4.42
N PRO A 18 26.74 -0.48 -3.57
CA PRO A 18 26.60 -0.53 -2.13
C PRO A 18 25.34 0.25 -1.73
N ILE A 19 24.59 -0.27 -0.75
CA ILE A 19 23.39 0.33 -0.14
C ILE A 19 22.08 0.10 -0.92
N LEU A 20 22.06 0.21 -2.26
CA LEU A 20 20.82 0.04 -3.05
C LEU A 20 20.59 -1.40 -3.54
N GLY A 21 21.66 -2.19 -3.74
CA GLY A 21 21.59 -3.58 -4.22
C GLY A 21 20.86 -4.55 -3.29
N PRO A 22 21.23 -4.68 -2.00
CA PRO A 22 20.62 -5.68 -1.11
C PRO A 22 19.17 -5.36 -0.71
N VAL A 23 18.81 -4.07 -0.68
CA VAL A 23 17.48 -3.59 -0.26
C VAL A 23 16.43 -3.78 -1.36
N LEU A 24 16.84 -3.78 -2.63
CA LEU A 24 15.93 -3.96 -3.78
C LEU A 24 16.04 -5.34 -4.44
N PHE A 25 17.16 -6.07 -4.30
CA PHE A 25 17.43 -7.28 -5.10
C PHE A 25 17.47 -8.61 -4.32
N ASN A 26 17.17 -8.61 -3.02
CA ASN A 26 17.06 -9.83 -2.20
C ASN A 26 15.61 -10.08 -1.72
N HIS A 27 14.61 -9.72 -2.54
CA HIS A 27 13.21 -9.82 -2.16
C HIS A 27 12.49 -10.92 -2.93
N ASN A 28 11.56 -11.60 -2.24
CA ASN A 28 10.70 -12.64 -2.80
C ASN A 28 10.02 -12.17 -4.11
N ILE A 29 9.74 -13.11 -5.03
CA ILE A 29 9.08 -12.83 -6.33
C ILE A 29 7.80 -11.98 -6.17
N LEU A 30 7.11 -12.12 -5.03
CA LEU A 30 5.92 -11.35 -4.70
C LEU A 30 6.19 -9.85 -4.44
N VAL A 31 7.37 -9.46 -3.99
CA VAL A 31 7.72 -8.04 -3.82
C VAL A 31 7.90 -7.38 -5.18
N TYR A 32 8.52 -8.07 -6.14
CA TYR A 32 8.64 -7.59 -7.51
C TYR A 32 7.28 -7.38 -8.17
N ILE A 33 6.37 -8.32 -7.98
CA ILE A 33 4.97 -8.17 -8.42
C ILE A 33 4.30 -6.97 -7.71
N GLY A 34 4.61 -6.72 -6.44
CA GLY A 34 4.14 -5.54 -5.71
C GLY A 34 4.61 -4.22 -6.32
N TYR A 35 5.91 -4.08 -6.63
CA TYR A 35 6.43 -2.91 -7.33
C TYR A 35 5.82 -2.75 -8.73
N LEU A 36 5.66 -3.85 -9.47
CA LEU A 36 5.03 -3.84 -10.79
C LEU A 36 3.57 -3.38 -10.69
N LEU A 37 2.81 -3.85 -9.69
CA LEU A 37 1.44 -3.40 -9.42
C LEU A 37 1.36 -1.90 -9.16
N VAL A 38 2.33 -1.31 -8.44
CA VAL A 38 2.37 0.15 -8.23
C VAL A 38 2.57 0.89 -9.56
N VAL A 39 3.50 0.43 -10.39
CA VAL A 39 3.77 1.04 -11.71
C VAL A 39 2.55 0.93 -12.62
N VAL A 40 1.92 -0.25 -12.65
CA VAL A 40 0.67 -0.48 -13.40
C VAL A 40 -0.46 0.41 -12.88
N ALA A 41 -0.65 0.49 -11.57
CA ALA A 41 -1.66 1.36 -10.97
C ALA A 41 -1.41 2.84 -11.30
N TRP A 42 -0.15 3.29 -11.27
CA TRP A 42 0.21 4.64 -11.68
C TRP A 42 -0.10 4.89 -13.15
N PHE A 43 0.28 3.97 -14.05
CA PHE A 43 0.00 4.09 -15.46
C PHE A 43 -1.52 4.11 -15.73
N VAL A 44 -2.28 3.20 -15.12
CA VAL A 44 -3.74 3.12 -15.30
C VAL A 44 -4.42 4.38 -14.76
N LEU A 45 -4.05 4.87 -13.57
CA LEU A 45 -4.73 6.00 -12.94
C LEU A 45 -4.32 7.38 -13.52
N GLU A 46 -3.09 7.54 -14.00
CA GLU A 46 -2.59 8.82 -14.50
C GLU A 46 -2.58 8.93 -16.03
N LYS A 47 -2.42 7.83 -16.77
CA LYS A 47 -2.25 7.85 -18.23
C LYS A 47 -3.43 7.33 -19.03
N THR A 48 -4.39 6.64 -18.41
CA THR A 48 -5.52 6.04 -19.16
C THR A 48 -6.84 6.78 -18.98
N GLN A 49 -7.73 6.62 -19.98
CA GLN A 49 -9.11 7.11 -19.95
C GLN A 49 -9.91 6.53 -18.77
N TYR A 50 -9.57 5.31 -18.33
CA TYR A 50 -10.20 4.70 -17.16
C TYR A 50 -9.87 5.47 -15.88
N GLY A 51 -8.61 5.86 -15.67
CA GLY A 51 -8.19 6.68 -14.52
C GLY A 51 -8.90 8.04 -14.44
N LEU A 52 -9.07 8.72 -15.58
CA LEU A 52 -9.85 9.95 -15.68
C LEU A 52 -11.31 9.75 -15.28
N LYS A 53 -11.94 8.66 -15.73
CA LYS A 53 -13.32 8.31 -15.36
C LYS A 53 -13.44 8.01 -13.85
N VAL A 54 -12.47 7.30 -13.26
CA VAL A 54 -12.43 7.03 -11.81
C VAL A 54 -12.31 8.32 -11.01
N LYS A 55 -11.39 9.23 -11.38
CA LYS A 55 -11.23 10.53 -10.73
C LYS A 55 -12.49 11.39 -10.86
N ALA A 56 -13.08 11.45 -12.05
CA ALA A 56 -14.32 12.20 -12.29
C ALA A 56 -15.50 11.68 -11.45
N VAL A 57 -15.64 10.36 -11.32
CA VAL A 57 -16.66 9.72 -10.47
C VAL A 57 -16.40 9.99 -8.98
N GLY A 58 -15.13 10.09 -8.57
CA GLY A 58 -14.72 10.38 -7.20
C GLY A 58 -14.93 11.83 -6.76
N GLU A 59 -14.82 12.79 -7.69
CA GLU A 59 -15.10 14.20 -7.41
C GLU A 59 -16.60 14.49 -7.55
N HIS A 60 -17.17 14.27 -8.74
CA HIS A 60 -18.55 14.65 -9.03
C HIS A 60 -19.30 13.53 -9.75
N PRO A 61 -19.85 12.54 -9.01
CA PRO A 61 -20.54 11.39 -9.61
C PRO A 61 -21.76 11.80 -10.44
N ARG A 62 -22.46 12.87 -10.04
CA ARG A 62 -23.61 13.42 -10.79
C ARG A 62 -23.17 14.01 -12.14
N ALA A 63 -22.07 14.76 -12.17
CA ALA A 63 -21.53 15.33 -13.41
C ALA A 63 -21.00 14.24 -14.35
N ALA A 64 -20.47 13.15 -13.81
CA ALA A 64 -20.03 12.00 -14.58
C ALA A 64 -21.22 11.28 -15.27
N ASP A 65 -22.33 11.03 -14.56
CA ASP A 65 -23.53 10.40 -15.16
C ASP A 65 -24.17 11.30 -16.24
N ALA A 66 -24.15 12.63 -16.06
CA ALA A 66 -24.62 13.58 -17.07
C ALA A 66 -23.82 13.51 -18.39
N LYS A 67 -22.54 13.13 -18.33
CA LYS A 67 -21.70 12.86 -19.52
C LYS A 67 -21.82 11.43 -20.05
N GLY A 68 -22.77 10.63 -19.57
CA GLY A 68 -23.01 9.26 -20.02
C GLY A 68 -22.07 8.21 -19.42
N ILE A 69 -21.31 8.56 -18.37
CA ILE A 69 -20.42 7.62 -17.69
C ILE A 69 -21.22 6.81 -16.68
N ASN A 70 -21.22 5.48 -16.81
CA ASN A 70 -21.87 4.60 -15.83
C ASN A 70 -21.08 4.54 -14.51
N VAL A 71 -21.49 5.38 -13.56
CA VAL A 71 -20.90 5.51 -12.22
C VAL A 71 -20.85 4.19 -11.47
N SER A 72 -21.94 3.42 -11.50
CA SER A 72 -22.05 2.15 -10.78
C SER A 72 -21.02 1.14 -11.28
N LYS A 73 -20.89 0.97 -12.61
CA LYS A 73 -19.90 0.05 -13.19
C LYS A 73 -18.48 0.39 -12.76
N ILE A 74 -18.11 1.68 -12.76
CA ILE A 74 -16.77 2.13 -12.36
C ILE A 74 -16.51 1.92 -10.86
N ARG A 75 -17.51 2.16 -10.01
CA ARG A 75 -17.40 1.92 -8.57
C ARG A 75 -17.19 0.43 -8.29
N TYR A 76 -17.99 -0.45 -8.90
CA TYR A 76 -17.85 -1.90 -8.72
C TYR A 76 -16.52 -2.44 -9.25
N SER A 77 -16.07 -2.00 -10.44
CA SER A 77 -14.78 -2.43 -10.97
C SER A 77 -13.61 -1.99 -10.08
N THR A 78 -13.66 -0.77 -9.54
CA THR A 78 -12.62 -0.26 -8.64
C THR A 78 -12.59 -1.04 -7.31
N ILE A 79 -13.74 -1.42 -6.76
CA ILE A 79 -13.83 -2.25 -5.54
C ILE A 79 -13.29 -3.66 -5.80
N MET A 80 -13.64 -4.29 -6.93
CA MET A 80 -13.12 -5.61 -7.29
C MET A 80 -11.59 -5.61 -7.41
N ILE A 81 -11.02 -4.62 -8.10
CA ILE A 81 -9.56 -4.47 -8.23
C ILE A 81 -8.91 -4.28 -6.86
N GLY A 82 -9.50 -3.45 -6.00
CA GLY A 82 -9.03 -3.26 -4.61
C GLY A 82 -9.07 -4.56 -3.79
N GLY A 83 -10.12 -5.36 -3.95
CA GLY A 83 -10.27 -6.67 -3.30
C GLY A 83 -9.19 -7.67 -3.75
N VAL A 84 -8.88 -7.72 -5.05
CA VAL A 84 -7.79 -8.56 -5.57
C VAL A 84 -6.44 -8.12 -4.99
N CYS A 85 -6.16 -6.82 -4.93
CA CYS A 85 -4.93 -6.31 -4.32
C CYS A 85 -4.85 -6.62 -2.81
N ALA A 86 -5.97 -6.54 -2.09
CA ALA A 86 -6.02 -6.90 -0.67
C ALA A 86 -5.80 -8.41 -0.45
N GLY A 87 -6.38 -9.26 -1.29
CA GLY A 87 -6.16 -10.70 -1.27
C GLY A 87 -4.70 -11.05 -1.56
N TYR A 88 -4.09 -10.38 -2.55
CA TYR A 88 -2.67 -10.52 -2.86
C TYR A 88 -1.77 -10.15 -1.67
N ALA A 89 -2.09 -9.06 -0.96
CA ALA A 89 -1.35 -8.67 0.24
C ALA A 89 -1.48 -9.70 1.39
N GLY A 90 -2.64 -10.33 1.56
CA GLY A 90 -2.83 -11.41 2.54
C GLY A 90 -2.07 -12.69 2.18
N ALA A 91 -2.04 -13.05 0.89
CA ALA A 91 -1.24 -14.17 0.39
C ALA A 91 0.26 -13.92 0.60
N PHE A 92 0.72 -12.69 0.37
CA PHE A 92 2.10 -12.28 0.64
C PHE A 92 2.49 -12.47 2.10
N MET A 93 1.66 -12.04 3.05
CA MET A 93 1.95 -12.21 4.48
C MET A 93 2.06 -13.69 4.89
N SER A 94 1.19 -14.54 4.33
CA SER A 94 1.12 -15.96 4.69
C SER A 94 2.30 -16.76 4.09
N ILE A 95 2.69 -16.45 2.85
CA ILE A 95 3.70 -17.22 2.10
C ILE A 95 5.10 -16.64 2.29
N ALA A 96 5.27 -15.32 2.13
CA ALA A 96 6.60 -14.72 2.02
C ALA A 96 7.17 -14.21 3.34
N TYR A 97 6.32 -13.78 4.30
CA TYR A 97 6.80 -13.10 5.51
C TYR A 97 7.00 -14.05 6.69
N LEU A 98 6.03 -14.91 7.00
CA LEU A 98 6.09 -15.80 8.17
C LEU A 98 6.19 -17.29 7.81
N ASN A 99 5.98 -17.68 6.54
CA ASN A 99 5.91 -19.07 6.05
C ASN A 99 5.01 -20.00 6.91
N THR A 100 4.15 -19.41 7.74
CA THR A 100 3.29 -20.05 8.73
C THR A 100 2.04 -19.19 8.86
N PHE A 101 0.89 -19.86 8.89
CA PHE A 101 -0.37 -19.23 9.23
C PHE A 101 -0.57 -19.29 10.75
N THR A 102 -0.44 -18.15 11.42
CA THR A 102 -0.72 -17.99 12.86
C THR A 102 -1.96 -17.12 13.05
N ASP A 103 -2.65 -17.31 14.18
CA ASP A 103 -3.70 -16.40 14.60
C ASP A 103 -3.14 -14.97 14.70
N ALA A 104 -3.93 -14.00 14.24
CA ALA A 104 -3.54 -12.60 14.13
C ALA A 104 -2.31 -12.29 13.24
N LEU A 105 -2.09 -13.06 12.16
CA LEU A 105 -1.03 -12.81 11.14
C LEU A 105 -0.92 -11.34 10.68
N ILE A 106 -2.05 -10.66 10.49
CA ILE A 106 -2.09 -9.27 10.05
C ILE A 106 -1.74 -8.31 11.20
N GLY A 107 -1.95 -8.71 12.46
CA GLY A 107 -1.52 -7.99 13.66
C GLY A 107 -1.94 -6.52 13.71
N GLY A 108 -3.14 -6.19 13.22
CA GLY A 108 -3.62 -4.80 13.16
C GLY A 108 -2.94 -3.92 12.08
N ARG A 109 -2.07 -4.49 11.23
CA ARG A 109 -1.33 -3.72 10.22
C ARG A 109 -2.19 -3.09 9.13
N GLY A 110 -3.47 -3.47 9.02
CA GLY A 110 -4.43 -2.87 8.09
C GLY A 110 -4.65 -1.37 8.31
N PHE A 111 -4.55 -0.88 9.55
CA PHE A 111 -4.68 0.55 9.85
C PHE A 111 -3.60 1.39 9.16
N ILE A 112 -2.39 0.84 9.02
CA ILE A 112 -1.26 1.51 8.35
C ILE A 112 -1.56 1.70 6.86
N ALA A 113 -2.20 0.73 6.22
CA ALA A 113 -2.59 0.85 4.82
C ALA A 113 -3.58 2.01 4.62
N VAL A 114 -4.56 2.14 5.52
CA VAL A 114 -5.51 3.27 5.51
C VAL A 114 -4.78 4.61 5.71
N ALA A 115 -3.88 4.67 6.69
CA ALA A 115 -3.03 5.83 6.94
C ALA A 115 -2.26 6.24 5.68
N VAL A 116 -1.45 5.34 5.11
CA VAL A 116 -0.64 5.61 3.91
C VAL A 116 -1.48 6.09 2.73
N VAL A 117 -2.67 5.50 2.51
CA VAL A 117 -3.58 5.93 1.43
C VAL A 117 -4.03 7.37 1.65
N ILE A 118 -4.44 7.74 2.87
CA ILE A 118 -4.84 9.10 3.21
C ILE A 118 -3.70 10.10 2.96
N PHE A 119 -2.49 9.80 3.42
CA PHE A 119 -1.33 10.70 3.24
C PHE A 119 -0.79 10.74 1.82
N SER A 120 -1.07 9.70 1.02
CA SER A 120 -0.69 9.68 -0.39
C SER A 120 -1.53 10.61 -1.26
N SER A 121 -2.57 11.25 -0.71
CA SER A 121 -3.57 12.01 -1.50
C SER A 121 -4.14 11.17 -2.65
N PHE A 122 -4.37 9.87 -2.43
CA PHE A 122 -4.82 8.92 -3.44
C PHE A 122 -3.91 8.80 -4.68
N LYS A 123 -2.63 9.21 -4.58
CA LYS A 123 -1.64 9.06 -5.65
C LYS A 123 -0.79 7.80 -5.43
N PRO A 124 -0.73 6.86 -6.39
CA PRO A 124 -0.08 5.57 -6.20
C PRO A 124 1.43 5.70 -5.92
N VAL A 125 2.11 6.65 -6.56
CA VAL A 125 3.55 6.89 -6.34
C VAL A 125 3.82 7.38 -4.92
N ARG A 126 2.97 8.26 -4.38
CA ARG A 126 3.10 8.74 -2.99
C ARG A 126 2.79 7.63 -1.98
N ALA A 127 1.84 6.75 -2.31
CA ALA A 127 1.51 5.60 -1.47
C ALA A 127 2.69 4.63 -1.38
N MET A 128 3.44 4.42 -2.47
CA MET A 128 4.66 3.62 -2.46
C MET A 128 5.71 4.20 -1.50
N TRP A 129 5.98 5.50 -1.58
CA TRP A 129 6.93 6.15 -0.65
C TRP A 129 6.48 6.05 0.81
N GLY A 130 5.18 6.22 1.09
CA GLY A 130 4.64 6.04 2.43
C GLY A 130 4.78 4.61 2.95
N ALA A 131 4.54 3.61 2.10
CA ALA A 131 4.73 2.20 2.44
C ALA A 131 6.21 1.85 2.67
N LEU A 132 7.13 2.41 1.87
CA LEU A 132 8.57 2.21 2.03
C LEU A 132 9.08 2.82 3.33
N LEU A 133 8.62 4.02 3.70
CA LEU A 133 8.95 4.64 4.98
C LEU A 133 8.48 3.79 6.15
N PHE A 134 7.26 3.24 6.07
CA PHE A 134 6.74 2.34 7.10
C PHE A 134 7.57 1.04 7.19
N GLY A 135 7.89 0.43 6.05
CA GLY A 135 8.73 -0.76 5.97
C GLY A 135 10.13 -0.53 6.56
N PHE A 136 10.74 0.62 6.26
CA PHE A 136 12.02 1.03 6.82
C PHE A 136 11.95 1.19 8.34
N ALA A 137 10.91 1.86 8.86
CA ALA A 137 10.71 2.02 10.30
C ALA A 137 10.55 0.66 11.02
N SER A 138 9.80 -0.27 10.42
CA SER A 138 9.61 -1.62 10.96
C SER A 138 10.91 -2.44 10.92
N ALA A 139 11.70 -2.34 9.86
CA ALA A 139 13.00 -3.02 9.77
C ALA A 139 14.01 -2.45 10.78
N LEU A 140 14.03 -1.13 10.96
CA LEU A 140 14.90 -0.47 11.93
C LEU A 140 14.54 -0.90 13.37
N GLN A 141 13.24 -0.97 13.69
CA GLN A 141 12.76 -1.51 14.96
C GLN A 141 13.29 -2.94 15.20
N MET A 142 13.14 -3.82 14.21
CA MET A 142 13.59 -5.22 14.32
C MET A 142 15.10 -5.31 14.51
N ARG A 143 15.88 -4.47 13.82
CA ARG A 143 17.34 -4.38 13.96
C ARG A 143 17.76 -3.87 15.34
N LEU A 144 17.06 -2.87 15.87
CA LEU A 144 17.31 -2.31 17.21
C LEU A 144 16.99 -3.32 18.31
N GLN A 145 15.89 -4.09 18.17
CA GLN A 145 15.58 -5.20 19.07
C GLN A 145 16.67 -6.28 19.04
N ALA A 146 17.20 -6.61 17.85
CA ALA A 146 18.28 -7.60 17.71
C ALA A 146 19.63 -7.16 18.32
N LEU A 147 19.85 -5.85 18.50
CA LEU A 147 21.06 -5.29 19.12
C LEU A 147 21.00 -5.27 20.67
N GLY A 148 19.90 -5.73 21.27
CA GLY A 148 19.81 -5.96 22.73
C GLY A 148 19.80 -4.69 23.58
N ILE A 149 19.43 -3.53 23.02
CA ILE A 149 19.24 -2.31 23.82
C ILE A 149 17.96 -2.49 24.63
N ASP A 150 18.10 -2.75 25.92
CA ASP A 150 17.04 -3.04 26.89
C ASP A 150 16.21 -1.80 27.30
N LEU A 151 15.94 -0.91 26.33
CA LEU A 151 14.92 0.12 26.48
C LEU A 151 13.58 -0.59 26.50
N ALA A 152 12.94 -0.62 27.69
CA ALA A 152 11.65 -1.23 27.99
C ALA A 152 10.87 -1.56 26.72
N ASN A 153 10.72 -2.86 26.41
CA ASN A 153 10.21 -3.41 25.15
C ASN A 153 8.98 -2.65 24.55
N GLN A 154 8.17 -2.04 25.41
CA GLN A 154 7.08 -1.12 25.09
C GLN A 154 7.49 0.14 24.30
N LEU A 155 8.62 0.79 24.62
CA LEU A 155 9.14 1.96 23.89
C LEU A 155 9.63 1.59 22.48
N MET A 156 10.30 0.44 22.34
CA MET A 156 10.69 -0.06 21.03
C MET A 156 9.48 -0.47 20.19
N LEU A 157 8.45 -1.06 20.80
CA LEU A 157 7.18 -1.37 20.13
C LEU A 157 6.43 -0.11 19.67
N MET A 158 6.56 1.01 20.38
CA MET A 158 5.96 2.30 20.00
C MET A 158 6.75 3.04 18.91
N LEU A 159 8.04 2.76 18.72
CA LEU A 159 8.92 3.50 17.80
C LEU A 159 8.39 3.60 16.35
N PRO A 160 7.89 2.51 15.71
CA PRO A 160 7.33 2.59 14.36
C PRO A 160 6.10 3.49 14.34
N TYR A 161 5.26 3.42 15.37
CA TYR A 161 4.04 4.23 15.46
C TYR A 161 4.38 5.71 15.64
N VAL A 162 5.32 6.05 16.51
CA VAL A 162 5.77 7.44 16.69
C VAL A 162 6.39 8.00 15.41
N LEU A 163 7.27 7.23 14.76
CA LEU A 163 7.92 7.64 13.53
C LEU A 163 6.90 7.80 12.39
N THR A 164 5.86 6.96 12.38
CA THR A 164 4.74 7.15 11.47
C THR A 164 3.98 8.40 11.78
N ILE A 165 3.57 8.65 13.03
CA ILE A 165 2.87 9.88 13.44
C ILE A 165 3.65 11.12 12.98
N ILE A 166 4.98 11.13 13.15
CA ILE A 166 5.83 12.22 12.66
C ILE A 166 5.74 12.32 11.13
N ALA A 167 5.91 11.22 10.40
CA ALA A 167 5.75 11.22 8.94
C ALA A 167 4.34 11.66 8.50
N LEU A 168 3.30 11.29 9.26
CA LEU A 168 1.91 11.70 9.03
C LEU A 168 1.74 13.20 9.22
N VAL A 169 2.32 13.77 10.27
CA VAL A 169 2.23 15.21 10.56
C VAL A 169 2.88 16.04 9.45
N PHE A 170 4.03 15.59 8.93
CA PHE A 170 4.70 16.29 7.82
C PHE A 170 3.98 16.12 6.48
N ALA A 171 3.39 14.94 6.21
CA ALA A 171 2.69 14.67 4.95
C ALA A 171 1.25 15.24 4.92
N SER A 172 0.61 15.37 6.08
CA SER A 172 -0.78 15.80 6.28
C SER A 172 -1.11 17.17 5.64
N LYS A 173 -0.14 18.10 5.60
CA LYS A 173 -0.34 19.46 5.06
C LYS A 173 -0.79 19.50 3.58
N LYS A 174 -0.74 18.39 2.83
CA LYS A 174 -1.11 18.31 1.40
C LYS A 174 -2.15 17.25 1.07
N ALA A 175 -2.86 16.68 2.05
CA ALA A 175 -3.88 15.67 1.81
C ALA A 175 -5.13 16.29 1.18
N VAL A 176 -5.40 15.98 -0.08
CA VAL A 176 -6.63 16.34 -0.79
C VAL A 176 -7.49 15.08 -0.88
N MET A 177 -8.68 15.11 -0.30
CA MET A 177 -9.65 14.02 -0.39
C MET A 177 -10.66 14.29 -1.51
N PRO A 178 -11.09 13.26 -2.27
CA PRO A 178 -12.14 13.40 -3.26
C PRO A 178 -13.45 13.87 -2.61
N SER A 179 -14.12 14.82 -3.25
CA SER A 179 -15.30 15.48 -2.69
C SER A 179 -16.53 14.55 -2.51
N ALA A 180 -16.62 13.43 -3.23
CA ALA A 180 -17.69 12.43 -3.09
C ALA A 180 -17.29 11.17 -2.31
N TYR A 181 -16.23 11.23 -1.50
CA TYR A 181 -15.77 10.09 -0.69
C TYR A 181 -16.85 9.64 0.31
N GLY A 182 -17.16 8.34 0.32
CA GLY A 182 -18.13 7.74 1.25
C GLY A 182 -19.61 8.06 0.97
N GLN A 183 -19.95 8.86 -0.06
CA GLN A 183 -21.34 9.18 -0.35
C GLN A 183 -22.02 8.09 -1.20
N PRO A 184 -23.14 7.50 -0.72
CA PRO A 184 -23.91 6.55 -1.51
C PRO A 184 -24.53 7.26 -2.72
N TYR A 185 -24.21 6.77 -3.92
CA TYR A 185 -24.75 7.31 -5.15
C TYR A 185 -26.09 6.64 -5.45
N SER A 186 -27.17 7.42 -5.46
CA SER A 186 -28.47 7.00 -5.98
C SER A 186 -28.78 7.82 -7.22
N ARG A 187 -29.01 7.13 -8.34
CA ARG A 187 -29.38 7.75 -9.61
C ARG A 187 -30.73 8.48 -9.54
N MET A 188 -31.57 8.15 -8.55
CA MET A 188 -32.91 8.71 -8.38
C MET A 188 -32.98 9.94 -7.46
N LYS A 189 -31.92 10.28 -6.72
CA LYS A 189 -31.89 11.50 -5.90
C LYS A 189 -31.57 12.71 -6.80
N ARG A 190 -32.61 13.31 -7.37
CA ARG A 190 -32.59 14.68 -7.90
C ARG A 190 -32.16 15.65 -6.79
#